data_AF-A0A1F3X432-F1
#
_entry.id   AF-A0A1F3X432-F1
#
_cell.length_a   1.000
_cell.length_b   1.000
_cell.length_c   1.000
_cell.angle_alpha   90.00
_cell.angle_beta   90.00
_cell.angle_gamma   90.00
#
_symmetry.space_group_name_H-M   'P 1'
#
loop_
_entity.id
_entity.type
_entity.pdbx_description
1 polymer ?
#
loop_
_entity_poly.entity_id
_entity_poly.type
_entity_poly.pdbx_seq_one_letter_code
_entity_poly.pdbx_strand_id
1 'polypeptide(L)'
;MATVLIKKDATMFRPLLILVFLIFNAQAYSATCPIKDLGETELDCPWASIARTLKLEKTENEIIKALYKAVPILVEQLKQDASRKELKALWGQSINYDEYAKGTIVEPTTLAALATMAAVDFEDSRIVHAGLEHTYGYLFSLLRTPFGYKRARWVKDDIETGFGLPRGALGPSPVAGTLLTNITCFAGRIALNDSLNKAVLEECERIAAPSVASFDFSKISITRLEESLRVDRLVRLRTDFAFFPVQNNKLSALLVYSIDDEAYAAPKLVTAFPVEQTFVDRAVDGKGLGSNRVIVTRYNAFVNGLTNSMKKLIGTRKAWMRTDHR
;
A
#
# COMPACT_ATOMS: atom_id res chain seq x y z
N MET A 1 -42.02 -62.67 -6.94
CA MET A 1 -42.29 -61.22 -6.99
C MET A 1 -40.97 -60.51 -7.20
N ALA A 2 -40.82 -59.82 -8.32
CA ALA A 2 -39.56 -59.31 -8.84
C ALA A 2 -39.11 -58.03 -8.13
N THR A 3 -37.85 -57.98 -7.70
CA THR A 3 -37.19 -56.81 -7.13
C THR A 3 -36.51 -56.04 -8.25
N VAL A 4 -37.00 -54.84 -8.56
CA VAL A 4 -36.43 -53.94 -9.57
C VAL A 4 -35.30 -53.13 -8.94
N LEU A 5 -34.08 -53.36 -9.43
CA LEU A 5 -32.87 -52.58 -9.17
C LEU A 5 -32.89 -51.31 -10.04
N ILE A 6 -33.03 -50.13 -9.43
CA ILE A 6 -32.86 -48.85 -10.12
C ILE A 6 -31.39 -48.41 -9.94
N LYS A 7 -30.60 -48.49 -11.02
CA LYS A 7 -29.29 -47.86 -11.14
C LYS A 7 -29.46 -46.34 -11.22
N LYS A 8 -28.76 -45.59 -10.36
CA LYS A 8 -28.55 -44.14 -10.51
C LYS A 8 -27.23 -43.93 -11.25
N ASP A 9 -27.31 -43.35 -12.45
CA ASP A 9 -26.16 -42.92 -13.23
C ASP A 9 -25.52 -41.68 -12.59
N ALA A 10 -24.23 -41.78 -12.29
CA ALA A 10 -23.40 -40.66 -11.85
C ALA A 10 -22.92 -39.89 -13.08
N THR A 11 -23.53 -38.75 -13.36
CA THR A 11 -23.04 -37.80 -14.36
C THR A 11 -21.81 -37.07 -13.81
N MET A 12 -20.67 -37.47 -14.37
CA MET A 12 -19.34 -36.93 -14.16
C MET A 12 -19.27 -35.46 -14.64
N PHE A 13 -19.48 -34.50 -13.74
CA PHE A 13 -19.20 -33.08 -13.99
C PHE A 13 -17.69 -32.85 -13.97
N ARG A 14 -17.07 -32.73 -15.15
CA ARG A 14 -15.69 -32.24 -15.30
C ARG A 14 -15.69 -30.71 -15.16
N PRO A 15 -14.93 -30.11 -14.22
CA PRO A 15 -14.73 -28.66 -14.24
C PRO A 15 -13.83 -28.31 -15.42
N LEU A 16 -14.37 -27.49 -16.33
CA LEU A 16 -13.62 -26.88 -17.42
C LEU A 16 -12.63 -25.88 -16.79
N LEU A 17 -11.36 -26.27 -16.69
CA LEU A 17 -10.28 -25.40 -16.24
C LEU A 17 -10.03 -24.35 -17.34
N ILE A 18 -10.69 -23.20 -17.26
CA ILE A 18 -10.38 -22.05 -18.12
C ILE A 18 -9.12 -21.40 -17.54
N LEU A 19 -7.98 -21.80 -18.07
CA LEU A 19 -6.70 -21.18 -17.80
C LEU A 19 -6.66 -19.84 -18.57
N VAL A 20 -7.13 -18.75 -17.95
CA VAL A 20 -7.00 -17.40 -18.50
C VAL A 20 -5.54 -16.98 -18.36
N PHE A 21 -4.73 -17.27 -19.38
CA PHE A 21 -3.46 -16.59 -19.57
C PHE A 21 -3.76 -15.13 -19.95
N LEU A 22 -3.55 -14.20 -19.01
CA LEU A 22 -3.40 -12.79 -19.32
C LEU A 22 -2.13 -12.62 -20.18
N ILE A 23 -2.30 -12.70 -21.50
CA ILE A 23 -1.25 -12.37 -22.46
C ILE A 23 -1.08 -10.85 -22.38
N PHE A 24 -0.08 -10.42 -21.62
CA PHE A 24 0.46 -9.07 -21.77
C PHE A 24 0.91 -8.93 -23.22
N ASN A 25 0.26 -8.05 -23.99
CA ASN A 25 0.76 -7.62 -25.29
C ASN A 25 2.07 -6.87 -25.04
N ALA A 26 3.18 -7.62 -25.02
CA ALA A 26 4.54 -7.14 -24.84
C ALA A 26 5.05 -6.42 -26.10
N GLN A 27 4.30 -5.43 -26.60
CA GLN A 27 4.75 -4.59 -27.70
C GLN A 27 5.69 -3.51 -27.17
N ALA A 28 6.98 -3.83 -27.22
CA ALA A 28 8.13 -2.93 -27.25
C ALA A 28 8.38 -2.04 -26.02
N TYR A 29 8.36 -2.64 -24.83
CA TYR A 29 9.08 -2.08 -23.68
C TYR A 29 10.54 -2.56 -23.76
N SER A 30 11.49 -1.62 -23.78
CA SER A 30 12.95 -1.78 -23.92
C SER A 30 13.50 -3.22 -23.82
N ALA A 31 14.24 -3.66 -24.85
CA ALA A 31 14.82 -5.00 -24.96
C ALA A 31 15.80 -5.39 -23.81
N THR A 32 16.20 -4.44 -22.96
CA THR A 32 17.09 -4.69 -21.83
C THR A 32 16.33 -4.55 -20.51
N CYS A 33 15.71 -5.64 -20.07
CA CYS A 33 15.02 -5.70 -18.80
C CYS A 33 15.01 -7.14 -18.25
N PRO A 34 15.42 -7.38 -16.99
CA PRO A 34 15.85 -6.40 -16.00
C PRO A 34 17.23 -5.77 -16.31
N ILE A 35 17.43 -4.51 -15.92
CA ILE A 35 18.77 -3.88 -15.93
C ILE A 35 19.50 -4.26 -14.63
N LYS A 36 20.29 -5.34 -14.68
CA LYS A 36 20.98 -5.90 -13.50
C LYS A 36 21.90 -4.90 -12.81
N ASP A 37 22.55 -4.01 -13.55
CA ASP A 37 23.43 -2.98 -12.99
C ASP A 37 22.68 -1.97 -12.12
N LEU A 38 21.40 -1.76 -12.41
CA LEU A 38 20.51 -0.95 -11.58
C LEU A 38 19.94 -1.75 -10.41
N GLY A 39 20.14 -3.07 -10.34
CA GLY A 39 19.61 -3.95 -9.30
C GLY A 39 18.15 -4.34 -9.52
N GLU A 40 17.66 -4.25 -10.75
CA GLU A 40 16.31 -4.69 -11.13
C GLU A 40 16.22 -6.22 -11.13
N THR A 41 15.06 -6.75 -10.73
CA THR A 41 14.71 -8.17 -10.83
C THR A 41 13.69 -8.41 -11.93
N GLU A 42 13.44 -9.68 -12.28
CA GLU A 42 12.39 -10.04 -13.25
C GLU A 42 11.00 -9.56 -12.82
N LEU A 43 10.72 -9.55 -11.51
CA LEU A 43 9.45 -9.04 -10.98
C LEU A 43 9.32 -7.52 -11.10
N ASP A 44 10.44 -6.78 -11.03
CA ASP A 44 10.44 -5.32 -11.22
C ASP A 44 10.25 -4.94 -12.69
N CYS A 45 10.61 -5.84 -13.59
CA CYS A 45 10.91 -5.51 -14.98
C CYS A 45 9.75 -4.84 -15.75
N PRO A 46 8.50 -5.37 -15.72
CA PRO A 46 7.39 -4.71 -16.42
C PRO A 46 7.21 -3.26 -15.97
N TRP A 47 7.27 -3.03 -14.66
CA TRP A 47 7.06 -1.72 -14.03
C TRP A 47 8.22 -0.76 -14.25
N ALA A 48 9.45 -1.26 -14.16
CA ALA A 48 10.65 -0.49 -14.42
C ALA A 48 10.72 0.00 -15.87
N SER A 49 10.38 -0.87 -16.82
CA SER A 49 10.38 -0.46 -18.23
C SER A 49 9.29 0.54 -18.55
N ILE A 50 8.09 0.39 -17.99
CA ILE A 50 7.02 1.37 -18.16
C ILE A 50 7.45 2.71 -17.55
N ALA A 51 7.97 2.71 -16.33
CA ALA A 51 8.45 3.92 -15.66
C ALA A 51 9.51 4.69 -16.48
N ARG A 52 10.44 3.97 -17.14
CA ARG A 52 11.41 4.59 -18.05
C ARG A 52 10.74 5.22 -19.27
N THR A 53 9.73 4.56 -19.86
CA THR A 53 8.95 5.15 -20.94
C THR A 53 8.22 6.40 -20.49
N LEU A 54 7.51 6.35 -19.35
CA LEU A 54 6.79 7.51 -18.80
C LEU A 54 7.72 8.70 -18.55
N LYS A 55 8.95 8.47 -18.09
CA LYS A 55 9.94 9.52 -17.88
C LYS A 55 10.34 10.29 -19.16
N LEU A 56 10.15 9.69 -20.33
CA LEU A 56 10.45 10.34 -21.61
C LEU A 56 9.33 11.29 -22.06
N GLU A 57 8.09 11.01 -21.64
CA GLU A 57 6.92 11.83 -21.95
C GLU A 57 7.02 13.21 -21.27
N LYS A 58 6.48 14.25 -21.91
CA LYS A 58 6.63 15.64 -21.45
C LYS A 58 5.37 16.21 -20.83
N THR A 59 4.22 15.68 -21.22
CA THR A 59 2.92 16.17 -20.80
C THR A 59 2.12 15.10 -20.08
N GLU A 60 1.19 15.54 -19.24
CA GLU A 60 0.25 14.66 -18.56
C GLU A 60 -0.57 13.79 -19.54
N ASN A 61 -1.03 14.39 -20.65
CA ASN A 61 -1.80 13.67 -21.66
C ASN A 61 -0.98 12.57 -22.36
N GLU A 62 0.31 12.79 -22.59
CA GLU A 62 1.22 11.77 -23.13
C GLU A 62 1.42 10.61 -22.14
N ILE A 63 1.62 10.93 -20.86
CA ILE A 63 1.70 9.92 -19.78
C ILE A 63 0.42 9.08 -19.74
N ILE A 64 -0.75 9.73 -19.75
CA ILE A 64 -2.04 9.04 -19.72
C ILE A 64 -2.17 8.10 -20.92
N LYS A 65 -1.86 8.56 -22.14
CA LYS A 65 -1.86 7.71 -23.35
C LYS A 65 -0.90 6.53 -23.23
N ALA A 66 0.31 6.75 -22.71
CA ALA A 66 1.28 5.70 -22.48
C ALA A 66 0.78 4.66 -21.46
N LEU A 67 0.11 5.09 -20.38
CA LEU A 67 -0.49 4.21 -19.38
C LEU A 67 -1.64 3.37 -19.95
N TYR A 68 -2.52 3.95 -20.77
CA TYR A 68 -3.58 3.19 -21.46
C TYR A 68 -3.01 2.07 -22.34
N LYS A 69 -1.88 2.32 -23.00
CA LYS A 69 -1.20 1.32 -23.82
C LYS A 69 -0.48 0.27 -22.97
N ALA A 70 0.18 0.70 -21.90
CA ALA A 70 1.06 -0.13 -21.08
C ALA A 70 0.31 -1.06 -20.13
N VAL A 71 -0.61 -0.48 -19.36
CA VAL A 71 -1.24 -1.09 -18.18
C VAL A 71 -2.72 -0.71 -18.11
N PRO A 72 -3.53 -1.11 -19.11
CA PRO A 72 -4.95 -0.74 -19.17
C PRO A 72 -5.73 -1.19 -17.93
N ILE A 73 -5.35 -2.30 -17.31
CA ILE A 73 -5.95 -2.79 -16.06
C ILE A 73 -5.73 -1.81 -14.90
N LEU A 74 -4.54 -1.19 -14.79
CA LEU A 74 -4.26 -0.20 -13.76
C LEU A 74 -5.03 1.10 -14.01
N VAL A 75 -5.18 1.48 -15.28
CA VAL A 75 -5.99 2.64 -15.66
C VAL A 75 -7.46 2.44 -15.28
N GLU A 76 -7.99 1.22 -15.45
CA GLU A 76 -9.35 0.91 -15.02
C GLU A 76 -9.50 0.96 -13.49
N GLN A 77 -8.51 0.49 -12.74
CA GLN A 77 -8.49 0.65 -11.28
C GLN A 77 -8.54 2.12 -10.85
N LEU A 78 -7.72 2.99 -11.47
CA LEU A 78 -7.71 4.43 -11.18
C LEU A 78 -9.08 5.07 -11.44
N LYS A 79 -9.75 4.71 -12.53
CA LYS A 79 -11.11 5.18 -12.85
C LYS A 79 -12.13 4.73 -11.82
N GLN A 80 -12.06 3.47 -11.39
CA GLN A 80 -12.93 2.94 -10.35
C GLN A 80 -12.71 3.65 -9.01
N ASP A 81 -11.46 3.97 -8.67
CA ASP A 81 -11.12 4.69 -7.45
C ASP A 81 -11.44 6.18 -7.52
N ALA A 82 -11.55 6.77 -8.70
CA ALA A 82 -11.89 8.18 -8.89
C ALA A 82 -13.21 8.56 -8.20
N SER A 83 -14.23 7.70 -8.30
CA SER A 83 -15.53 7.92 -7.66
C SER A 83 -15.54 7.70 -6.14
N ARG A 84 -14.51 7.04 -5.57
CA ARG A 84 -14.46 6.64 -4.16
C ARG A 84 -13.86 7.72 -3.27
N LYS A 85 -14.57 8.84 -3.07
CA LYS A 85 -14.05 9.99 -2.31
C LYS A 85 -13.73 9.65 -0.85
N GLU A 86 -14.62 8.94 -0.18
CA GLU A 86 -14.48 8.60 1.24
C GLU A 86 -13.30 7.65 1.50
N LEU A 87 -13.10 6.67 0.61
CA LEU A 87 -11.97 5.75 0.68
C LEU A 87 -10.63 6.48 0.52
N LYS A 88 -10.54 7.40 -0.45
CA LYS A 88 -9.35 8.26 -0.63
C LYS A 88 -9.14 9.14 0.60
N ALA A 89 -10.20 9.67 1.20
CA ALA A 89 -10.13 10.48 2.41
C ALA A 89 -9.58 9.73 3.63
N LEU A 90 -9.44 8.40 3.61
CA LEU A 90 -8.73 7.66 4.67
C LEU A 90 -7.22 7.87 4.62
N TRP A 91 -6.67 8.46 3.56
CA TRP A 91 -5.24 8.70 3.41
C TRP A 91 -4.86 10.14 3.71
N GLY A 92 -3.67 10.30 4.28
CA GLY A 92 -3.07 11.59 4.57
C GLY A 92 -2.22 12.07 3.40
N GLN A 93 -1.19 12.86 3.73
CA GLN A 93 -0.26 13.42 2.77
C GLN A 93 1.12 12.75 2.89
N SER A 94 1.84 12.74 1.78
CA SER A 94 3.18 12.18 1.67
C SER A 94 4.11 13.15 0.94
N ILE A 95 5.40 13.07 1.24
CA ILE A 95 6.46 13.80 0.55
C ILE A 95 6.99 12.92 -0.59
N ASN A 96 6.89 13.42 -1.81
CA ASN A 96 7.51 12.83 -3.00
C ASN A 96 9.03 13.07 -3.07
N TYR A 97 9.73 12.68 -2.02
CA TYR A 97 11.19 12.77 -1.91
C TYR A 97 11.70 11.83 -0.84
N ASP A 98 12.69 11.03 -1.19
CA ASP A 98 13.36 10.14 -0.26
C ASP A 98 14.62 10.80 0.32
N GLU A 99 14.67 10.94 1.64
CA GLU A 99 15.79 11.59 2.33
C GLU A 99 17.08 10.78 2.28
N TYR A 100 16.98 9.44 2.25
CA TYR A 100 18.16 8.57 2.23
C TYR A 100 18.76 8.49 0.83
N ALA A 101 17.91 8.36 -0.19
CA ALA A 101 18.32 8.35 -1.59
C ALA A 101 18.50 9.77 -2.18
N LYS A 102 18.11 10.80 -1.43
CA LYS A 102 18.18 12.22 -1.81
C LYS A 102 17.55 12.54 -3.17
N GLY A 103 16.43 11.89 -3.48
CA GLY A 103 15.82 11.95 -4.81
C GLY A 103 14.30 11.97 -4.79
N THR A 104 13.73 12.50 -5.87
CA THR A 104 12.29 12.43 -6.15
C THR A 104 11.86 10.98 -6.30
N ILE A 105 10.79 10.59 -5.62
CA ILE A 105 10.36 9.18 -5.59
C ILE A 105 9.70 8.81 -6.92
N VAL A 106 8.76 9.64 -7.38
CA VAL A 106 8.04 9.47 -8.64
C VAL A 106 8.12 10.77 -9.43
N GLU A 107 8.36 10.67 -10.74
CA GLU A 107 8.43 11.85 -11.62
C GLU A 107 7.16 12.70 -11.50
N PRO A 108 7.25 14.03 -11.27
CA PRO A 108 6.10 14.90 -11.03
C PRO A 108 4.97 14.79 -12.05
N THR A 109 5.30 14.78 -13.34
CA THR A 109 4.31 14.64 -14.44
C THR A 109 3.60 13.29 -14.39
N THR A 110 4.28 12.24 -13.93
CA THR A 110 3.64 10.93 -13.72
C THR A 110 2.64 10.99 -12.58
N LEU A 111 2.98 11.62 -11.44
CA LEU A 111 2.03 11.78 -10.33
C LEU A 111 0.83 12.64 -10.71
N ALA A 112 1.04 13.73 -11.46
CA ALA A 112 -0.05 14.57 -11.97
C ALA A 112 -1.04 13.74 -12.80
N ALA A 113 -0.55 12.95 -13.75
CA ALA A 113 -1.39 12.07 -14.57
C ALA A 113 -2.16 11.04 -13.76
N LEU A 114 -1.52 10.42 -12.76
CA LEU A 114 -2.17 9.48 -11.85
C LEU A 114 -3.25 10.18 -11.02
N ALA A 115 -2.98 11.40 -10.54
CA ALA A 115 -3.92 12.18 -9.74
C ALA A 115 -5.16 12.58 -10.54
N THR A 116 -4.98 13.03 -11.79
CA THR A 116 -6.07 13.32 -12.72
C THR A 116 -6.95 12.10 -12.95
N MET A 117 -6.36 10.94 -13.24
CA MET A 117 -7.14 9.71 -13.46
C MET A 117 -7.86 9.22 -12.20
N ALA A 118 -7.28 9.44 -11.02
CA ALA A 118 -7.85 9.07 -9.72
C ALA A 118 -8.77 10.15 -9.10
N ALA A 119 -9.02 11.25 -9.82
CA ALA A 119 -9.74 12.43 -9.31
C ALA A 119 -9.26 12.85 -7.90
N VAL A 120 -7.94 13.03 -7.78
CA VAL A 120 -7.25 13.51 -6.58
C VAL A 120 -6.69 14.89 -6.86
N ASP A 121 -6.88 15.82 -5.92
CA ASP A 121 -6.33 17.16 -6.02
C ASP A 121 -4.79 17.10 -6.04
N PHE A 122 -4.18 17.80 -6.99
CA PHE A 122 -2.74 17.81 -7.21
C PHE A 122 -2.26 19.24 -7.46
N GLU A 123 -1.94 19.94 -6.38
CA GLU A 123 -1.46 21.32 -6.43
C GLU A 123 0.07 21.40 -6.36
N ASP A 124 0.70 20.47 -5.64
CA ASP A 124 2.14 20.43 -5.40
C ASP A 124 2.68 19.02 -5.65
N SER A 125 3.74 18.95 -6.48
CA SER A 125 4.43 17.70 -6.74
C SER A 125 5.31 17.18 -5.59
N ARG A 126 5.58 18.02 -4.59
CA ARG A 126 6.35 17.70 -3.39
C ARG A 126 5.48 17.08 -2.30
N ILE A 127 4.27 17.60 -2.09
CA ILE A 127 3.33 17.12 -1.07
C ILE A 127 2.10 16.55 -1.80
N VAL A 128 1.95 15.24 -1.75
CA VAL A 128 0.99 14.50 -2.57
C VAL A 128 0.07 13.62 -1.71
N HIS A 129 -1.03 13.17 -2.28
CA HIS A 129 -1.93 12.23 -1.62
C HIS A 129 -1.21 10.90 -1.33
N ALA A 130 -1.12 10.51 -0.06
CA ALA A 130 -0.30 9.38 0.35
C ALA A 130 -0.76 8.06 -0.29
N GLY A 131 -2.07 7.81 -0.34
CA GLY A 131 -2.59 6.59 -0.98
C GLY A 131 -2.24 6.51 -2.46
N LEU A 132 -2.20 7.64 -3.17
CA LEU A 132 -1.90 7.66 -4.61
C LEU A 132 -0.42 7.39 -4.85
N GLU A 133 0.45 8.09 -4.12
CA GLU A 133 1.90 7.92 -4.25
C GLU A 133 2.34 6.52 -3.81
N HIS A 134 1.94 6.10 -2.60
CA HIS A 134 2.41 4.85 -2.02
C HIS A 134 1.86 3.62 -2.71
N THR A 135 0.75 3.70 -3.44
CA THR A 135 0.22 2.58 -4.25
C THR A 135 0.66 2.71 -5.71
N TYR A 136 -0.12 3.42 -6.52
CA TYR A 136 0.07 3.56 -7.96
C TYR A 136 1.38 4.25 -8.31
N GLY A 137 1.76 5.32 -7.58
CA GLY A 137 3.00 6.04 -7.84
C GLY A 137 4.25 5.16 -7.67
N TYR A 138 4.30 4.37 -6.61
CA TYR A 138 5.46 3.53 -6.28
C TYR A 138 5.78 2.49 -7.34
N LEU A 139 4.77 2.00 -8.08
CA LEU A 139 4.99 1.11 -9.23
C LEU A 139 5.93 1.75 -10.26
N PHE A 140 5.84 3.07 -10.43
CA PHE A 140 6.60 3.83 -11.42
C PHE A 140 7.84 4.55 -10.84
N SER A 141 8.19 4.29 -9.58
CA SER A 141 9.40 4.87 -8.98
C SER A 141 10.67 4.25 -9.57
N LEU A 142 11.52 5.04 -10.21
CA LEU A 142 12.86 4.62 -10.67
C LEU A 142 13.95 4.80 -9.59
N LEU A 143 13.60 5.34 -8.44
CA LEU A 143 14.55 5.64 -7.37
C LEU A 143 14.94 4.36 -6.63
N ARG A 144 16.23 4.01 -6.68
CA ARG A 144 16.80 2.94 -5.85
C ARG A 144 17.19 3.50 -4.49
N THR A 145 16.72 2.84 -3.43
CA THR A 145 17.10 3.19 -2.05
C THR A 145 18.04 2.12 -1.47
N PRO A 146 18.67 2.37 -0.30
CA PRO A 146 19.38 1.33 0.44
C PRO A 146 18.53 0.09 0.78
N PHE A 147 17.19 0.24 0.78
CA PHE A 147 16.22 -0.81 1.07
C PHE A 147 15.61 -1.44 -0.19
N GLY A 148 16.15 -1.12 -1.37
CA GLY A 148 15.64 -1.57 -2.68
C GLY A 148 14.68 -0.56 -3.32
N TYR A 149 13.95 -1.01 -4.34
CA TYR A 149 12.95 -0.21 -5.05
C TYR A 149 11.64 -0.13 -4.28
N LYS A 150 10.99 1.03 -4.32
CA LYS A 150 9.68 1.19 -3.66
C LYS A 150 8.59 0.31 -4.29
N ARG A 151 8.65 0.07 -5.61
CA ARG A 151 7.73 -0.81 -6.34
C ARG A 151 7.71 -2.25 -5.80
N ALA A 152 8.84 -2.71 -5.24
CA ALA A 152 8.99 -4.06 -4.68
C ALA A 152 7.94 -4.38 -3.61
N ARG A 153 7.39 -3.35 -2.94
CA ARG A 153 6.34 -3.47 -1.93
C ARG A 153 5.04 -4.09 -2.45
N TRP A 154 4.75 -3.96 -3.75
CA TRP A 154 3.48 -4.41 -4.35
C TRP A 154 3.66 -5.51 -5.39
N VAL A 155 4.84 -5.61 -6.02
CA VAL A 155 5.10 -6.60 -7.07
C VAL A 155 5.55 -7.95 -6.52
N LYS A 156 6.10 -7.94 -5.30
CA LYS A 156 6.36 -9.15 -4.52
C LYS A 156 5.09 -9.54 -3.76
N ASP A 157 4.96 -10.83 -3.49
CA ASP A 157 3.86 -11.42 -2.73
C ASP A 157 4.19 -11.59 -1.25
N ASP A 158 5.09 -10.75 -0.71
CA ASP A 158 5.55 -10.86 0.67
C ASP A 158 4.41 -10.66 1.68
N ILE A 159 3.51 -9.71 1.40
CA ILE A 159 2.36 -9.40 2.25
C ILE A 159 1.34 -10.52 2.15
N GLU A 160 0.99 -10.95 0.94
CA GLU A 160 0.03 -12.02 0.72
C GLU A 160 0.51 -13.34 1.32
N THR A 161 1.78 -13.70 1.12
CA THR A 161 2.40 -14.88 1.73
C THR A 161 2.36 -14.81 3.24
N GLY A 162 2.72 -13.65 3.83
CA GLY A 162 2.75 -13.46 5.27
C GLY A 162 1.38 -13.68 5.92
N PHE A 163 0.30 -13.22 5.27
CA PHE A 163 -1.07 -13.36 5.77
C PHE A 163 -1.85 -14.56 5.20
N GLY A 164 -1.25 -15.38 4.34
CA GLY A 164 -1.94 -16.49 3.69
C GLY A 164 -3.06 -16.05 2.73
N LEU A 165 -2.91 -14.87 2.11
CA LEU A 165 -3.82 -14.38 1.07
C LEU A 165 -3.42 -14.95 -0.31
N PRO A 166 -4.36 -15.02 -1.28
CA PRO A 166 -4.02 -15.33 -2.66
C PRO A 166 -3.02 -14.31 -3.23
N ARG A 167 -2.00 -14.78 -3.95
CA ARG A 167 -1.01 -13.93 -4.62
C ARG A 167 -1.67 -12.86 -5.48
N GLY A 168 -1.26 -11.61 -5.31
CA GLY A 168 -1.76 -10.47 -6.08
C GLY A 168 -3.04 -9.85 -5.53
N ALA A 169 -3.64 -10.39 -4.45
CA ALA A 169 -4.80 -9.78 -3.80
C ALA A 169 -4.53 -8.35 -3.30
N LEU A 170 -3.29 -8.05 -2.91
CA LEU A 170 -2.82 -6.72 -2.50
C LEU A 170 -1.83 -6.13 -3.51
N GLY A 171 -1.72 -6.73 -4.69
CA GLY A 171 -0.80 -6.33 -5.75
C GLY A 171 -1.45 -5.45 -6.84
N PRO A 172 -0.71 -5.11 -7.90
CA PRO A 172 -1.15 -4.17 -8.94
C PRO A 172 -2.14 -4.76 -9.96
N SER A 173 -2.42 -6.06 -9.90
CA SER A 173 -3.35 -6.74 -10.80
C SER A 173 -4.21 -7.74 -10.01
N PRO A 174 -5.02 -7.26 -9.06
CA PRO A 174 -5.86 -8.15 -8.27
C PRO A 174 -7.00 -8.70 -9.14
N VAL A 175 -7.46 -9.91 -8.82
CA VAL A 175 -8.61 -10.54 -9.51
C VAL A 175 -9.92 -9.79 -9.22
N ALA A 176 -10.02 -9.14 -8.06
CA ALA A 176 -11.16 -8.36 -7.62
C ALA A 176 -10.71 -7.16 -6.77
N GLY A 177 -11.51 -6.08 -6.77
CA GLY A 177 -11.12 -4.81 -6.17
C GLY A 177 -10.02 -4.07 -6.96
N THR A 178 -9.41 -3.08 -6.32
CA THR A 178 -8.28 -2.32 -6.88
C THR A 178 -7.10 -2.39 -5.90
N LEU A 179 -5.88 -2.11 -6.36
CA LEU A 179 -4.70 -2.02 -5.49
C LEU A 179 -4.97 -1.06 -4.32
N LEU A 180 -5.41 0.17 -4.62
CA LEU A 180 -5.69 1.16 -3.59
C LEU A 180 -6.79 0.68 -2.63
N THR A 181 -7.90 0.15 -3.15
CA THR A 181 -9.01 -0.31 -2.31
C THR A 181 -8.58 -1.45 -1.42
N ASN A 182 -7.99 -2.51 -1.97
CA ASN A 182 -7.63 -3.70 -1.22
C ASN A 182 -6.62 -3.38 -0.10
N ILE A 183 -5.59 -2.57 -0.39
CA ILE A 183 -4.64 -2.15 0.65
C ILE A 183 -5.26 -1.18 1.65
N THR A 184 -6.17 -0.30 1.23
CA THR A 184 -6.88 0.60 2.14
C THR A 184 -7.74 -0.18 3.13
N CYS A 185 -8.50 -1.17 2.67
CA CYS A 185 -9.35 -1.96 3.56
C CYS A 185 -8.48 -2.78 4.52
N PHE A 186 -7.44 -3.43 4.01
CA PHE A 186 -6.58 -4.30 4.82
C PHE A 186 -5.78 -3.50 5.85
N ALA A 187 -5.07 -2.45 5.43
CA ALA A 187 -4.30 -1.59 6.31
C ALA A 187 -5.19 -0.72 7.22
N GLY A 188 -6.36 -0.31 6.73
CA GLY A 188 -7.37 0.42 7.48
C GLY A 188 -7.95 -0.41 8.63
N ARG A 189 -8.27 -1.69 8.41
CA ARG A 189 -8.64 -2.62 9.49
C ARG A 189 -7.54 -2.79 10.53
N ILE A 190 -6.28 -2.74 10.11
CA ILE A 190 -5.15 -2.75 11.04
C ILE A 190 -5.08 -1.44 11.82
N ALA A 191 -5.01 -0.27 11.18
CA ALA A 191 -4.62 0.98 11.86
C ALA A 191 -5.79 1.88 12.29
N LEU A 192 -6.92 1.82 11.57
CA LEU A 192 -8.04 2.75 11.63
C LEU A 192 -9.35 2.12 12.11
N ASN A 193 -9.31 0.94 12.74
CA ASN A 193 -10.51 0.27 13.25
C ASN A 193 -11.05 0.96 14.53
N ASP A 194 -11.42 2.22 14.39
CA ASP A 194 -12.06 3.07 15.37
C ASP A 194 -13.47 3.47 14.90
N SER A 195 -14.27 4.02 15.80
CA SER A 195 -15.67 4.38 15.51
C SER A 195 -15.81 5.43 14.40
N LEU A 196 -14.76 6.21 14.12
CA LEU A 196 -14.82 7.33 13.19
C LEU A 196 -14.68 6.86 11.75
N ASN A 197 -13.87 5.83 11.49
CA ASN A 197 -13.65 5.29 10.15
C ASN A 197 -14.47 4.03 9.85
N LYS A 198 -15.17 3.46 10.85
CA LYS A 198 -15.87 2.18 10.74
C LYS A 198 -16.78 2.06 9.51
N ALA A 199 -17.65 3.06 9.27
CA ALA A 199 -18.59 3.01 8.15
C ALA A 199 -17.88 2.97 6.78
N VAL A 200 -16.80 3.74 6.63
CA VAL A 200 -16.00 3.75 5.39
C VAL A 200 -15.26 2.43 5.21
N LEU A 201 -14.77 1.81 6.28
CA LEU A 201 -14.12 0.50 6.23
C LEU A 201 -15.12 -0.62 5.91
N GLU A 202 -16.34 -0.57 6.44
CA GLU A 202 -17.41 -1.52 6.10
C GLU A 202 -17.87 -1.39 4.62
N GLU A 203 -17.86 -0.18 4.06
CA GLU A 203 -18.04 0.03 2.61
C GLU A 203 -16.86 -0.53 1.83
N CYS A 204 -15.64 -0.26 2.27
CA CYS A 204 -14.40 -0.74 1.66
C CYS A 204 -14.42 -2.26 1.47
N GLU A 205 -14.85 -3.01 2.49
CA GLU A 205 -14.95 -4.48 2.44
C GLU A 205 -15.93 -4.99 1.39
N ARG A 206 -17.01 -4.26 1.12
CA ARG A 206 -17.99 -4.68 0.10
C ARG A 206 -17.45 -4.58 -1.32
N ILE A 207 -16.42 -3.78 -1.54
CA ILE A 207 -15.82 -3.52 -2.85
C ILE A 207 -14.38 -4.05 -2.99
N ALA A 208 -13.81 -4.58 -1.90
CA ALA A 208 -12.50 -5.21 -1.90
C ALA A 208 -12.51 -6.61 -2.52
N ALA A 209 -11.32 -7.16 -2.76
CA ALA A 209 -11.18 -8.58 -3.04
C ALA A 209 -11.84 -9.43 -1.93
N PRO A 210 -12.60 -10.50 -2.26
CA PRO A 210 -13.24 -11.35 -1.27
C PRO A 210 -12.28 -11.91 -0.21
N SER A 211 -11.06 -12.28 -0.60
CA SER A 211 -10.02 -12.76 0.32
C SER A 211 -9.52 -11.70 1.30
N VAL A 212 -9.57 -10.42 0.91
CA VAL A 212 -9.23 -9.29 1.77
C VAL A 212 -10.39 -8.97 2.71
N ALA A 213 -11.61 -8.91 2.18
CA ALA A 213 -12.82 -8.61 2.96
C ALA A 213 -13.13 -9.68 4.03
N SER A 214 -12.82 -10.94 3.74
CA SER A 214 -13.08 -12.06 4.66
C SER A 214 -11.87 -12.44 5.52
N PHE A 215 -10.80 -11.65 5.50
CA PHE A 215 -9.61 -11.95 6.29
C PHE A 215 -9.92 -11.88 7.80
N ASP A 216 -9.47 -12.89 8.53
CA ASP A 216 -9.73 -13.02 9.97
C ASP A 216 -8.65 -12.32 10.79
N PHE A 217 -8.87 -11.03 11.06
CA PHE A 217 -7.96 -10.18 11.84
C PHE A 217 -7.80 -10.62 13.31
N SER A 218 -8.64 -11.53 13.82
CA SER A 218 -8.46 -12.10 15.17
C SER A 218 -7.26 -13.04 15.28
N LYS A 219 -6.75 -13.53 14.14
CA LYS A 219 -5.59 -14.43 14.07
C LYS A 219 -4.24 -13.73 14.08
N ILE A 220 -4.23 -12.39 14.00
CA ILE A 220 -2.99 -11.63 13.95
C ILE A 220 -2.77 -10.87 15.27
N SER A 221 -1.53 -10.89 15.74
CA SER A 221 -1.10 -10.00 16.82
C SER A 221 -0.69 -8.65 16.22
N ILE A 222 -1.08 -7.56 16.88
CA ILE A 222 -0.69 -6.21 16.47
C ILE A 222 0.01 -5.54 17.64
N THR A 223 1.22 -5.02 17.41
CA THR A 223 1.89 -4.11 18.35
C THR A 223 1.83 -2.70 17.79
N ARG A 224 1.31 -1.76 18.57
CA ARG A 224 1.28 -0.33 18.21
C ARG A 224 2.41 0.40 18.90
N LEU A 225 3.16 1.16 18.12
CA LEU A 225 4.04 2.23 18.57
C LEU A 225 3.35 3.56 18.29
N GLU A 226 3.14 4.38 19.33
CA GLU A 226 2.58 5.71 19.22
C GLU A 226 3.59 6.76 19.67
N GLU A 227 3.71 7.82 18.88
CA GLU A 227 4.52 8.99 19.16
C GLU A 227 3.62 10.23 19.21
N SER A 228 3.41 10.78 20.41
CA SER A 228 2.51 11.90 20.68
C SER A 228 3.27 13.19 20.98
N LEU A 229 2.88 14.31 20.35
CA LEU A 229 3.45 15.65 20.59
C LEU A 229 2.46 16.77 20.25
N ARG A 230 2.79 18.02 20.65
CA ARG A 230 2.03 19.22 20.28
C ARG A 230 2.84 20.14 19.35
N VAL A 231 2.25 20.46 18.20
CA VAL A 231 2.71 21.45 17.20
C VAL A 231 1.58 22.44 16.91
N ASP A 232 1.16 23.17 17.96
CA ASP A 232 -0.09 23.96 18.08
C ASP A 232 -1.34 23.11 18.34
N ARG A 233 -1.38 21.90 17.78
CA ARG A 233 -2.40 20.88 18.00
C ARG A 233 -1.78 19.55 18.40
N LEU A 234 -2.55 18.64 18.97
CA LEU A 234 -2.07 17.30 19.26
C LEU A 234 -1.93 16.49 17.98
N VAL A 235 -0.76 15.90 17.80
CA VAL A 235 -0.46 14.97 16.72
C VAL A 235 0.04 13.67 17.34
N ARG A 236 -0.48 12.55 16.86
CA ARG A 236 -0.03 11.20 17.20
C ARG A 236 0.38 10.47 15.92
N LEU A 237 1.64 10.10 15.83
CA LEU A 237 2.15 9.23 14.78
C LEU A 237 2.02 7.79 15.25
N ARG A 238 1.36 6.94 14.48
CA ARG A 238 1.07 5.55 14.85
C ARG A 238 1.75 4.61 13.86
N THR A 239 2.54 3.69 14.39
CA THR A 239 3.10 2.56 13.63
C THR A 239 2.52 1.28 14.21
N ASP A 240 1.67 0.61 13.44
CA ASP A 240 1.13 -0.70 13.78
C ASP A 240 1.96 -1.79 13.10
N PHE A 241 2.47 -2.73 13.89
CA PHE A 241 3.15 -3.93 13.41
C PHE A 241 2.18 -5.11 13.50
N ALA A 242 1.58 -5.46 12.37
CA ALA A 242 0.71 -6.62 12.23
C ALA A 242 1.56 -7.85 11.88
N PHE A 243 1.74 -8.76 12.84
CA PHE A 243 2.63 -9.90 12.67
C PHE A 243 2.06 -10.92 11.71
N PHE A 244 2.93 -11.47 10.86
CA PHE A 244 2.56 -12.49 9.90
C PHE A 244 2.25 -13.81 10.62
N PRO A 245 1.04 -14.38 10.44
CA PRO A 245 0.70 -15.68 11.02
C PRO A 245 1.50 -16.83 10.38
N VAL A 246 1.99 -16.63 9.15
CA VAL A 246 2.83 -17.59 8.44
C VAL A 246 4.25 -17.04 8.38
N GLN A 247 5.24 -17.87 8.73
CA GLN A 247 6.63 -17.47 8.68
C GLN A 247 7.05 -17.16 7.23
N ASN A 248 7.38 -15.89 6.97
CA ASN A 248 7.94 -15.45 5.70
C ASN A 248 9.47 -15.27 5.86
N ASN A 249 10.24 -15.68 4.86
CA ASN A 249 11.69 -15.80 4.85
C ASN A 249 12.42 -14.46 5.12
N LYS A 250 12.49 -14.07 6.42
CA LYS A 250 13.06 -12.87 7.08
C LYS A 250 12.07 -11.79 7.49
N LEU A 251 10.93 -11.67 6.80
CA LEU A 251 9.91 -10.66 7.12
C LEU A 251 8.97 -11.23 8.19
N SER A 252 8.65 -10.43 9.21
CA SER A 252 7.86 -10.89 10.35
C SER A 252 6.57 -10.11 10.59
N ALA A 253 6.46 -8.90 10.03
CA ALA A 253 5.27 -8.08 10.20
C ALA A 253 5.02 -7.18 8.98
N LEU A 254 3.75 -6.79 8.81
CA LEU A 254 3.36 -5.63 8.04
C LEU A 254 3.41 -4.41 8.93
N LEU A 255 4.23 -3.43 8.57
CA LEU A 255 4.18 -2.09 9.14
C LEU A 255 3.04 -1.32 8.47
N VAL A 256 2.12 -0.78 9.25
CA VAL A 256 1.12 0.20 8.80
C VAL A 256 1.34 1.51 9.54
N TYR A 257 1.58 2.59 8.80
CA TYR A 257 1.82 3.91 9.38
C TYR A 257 0.61 4.81 9.16
N SER A 258 0.16 5.45 10.23
CA SER A 258 -0.98 6.38 10.23
C SER A 258 -0.72 7.60 11.11
N ILE A 259 -1.49 8.65 10.88
CA ILE A 259 -1.43 9.91 11.61
C ILE A 259 -2.80 10.20 12.20
N ASP A 260 -2.86 10.40 13.51
CA ASP A 260 -3.99 10.98 14.21
C ASP A 260 -3.65 12.43 14.57
N ASP A 261 -4.27 13.36 13.87
CA ASP A 261 -3.98 14.79 13.96
C ASP A 261 -5.31 15.52 14.15
N GLU A 262 -5.41 16.34 15.20
CA GLU A 262 -6.61 17.13 15.54
C GLU A 262 -7.08 18.08 14.43
N ALA A 263 -6.26 18.35 13.41
CA ALA A 263 -6.69 19.06 12.20
C ALA A 263 -7.65 18.23 11.32
N TYR A 264 -7.72 16.92 11.51
CA TYR A 264 -8.61 16.01 10.79
C TYR A 264 -9.69 15.44 11.70
N ALA A 265 -10.84 15.10 11.11
CA ALA A 265 -11.93 14.47 11.83
C ALA A 265 -11.63 13.02 12.28
N ALA A 266 -10.65 12.36 11.66
CA ALA A 266 -10.27 10.98 11.95
C ALA A 266 -8.81 10.70 11.53
N PRO A 267 -8.16 9.67 12.11
CA PRO A 267 -6.80 9.29 11.73
C PRO A 267 -6.69 8.86 10.27
N LYS A 268 -5.52 9.06 9.67
CA LYS A 268 -5.25 8.89 8.25
C LYS A 268 -4.10 7.91 7.99
N LEU A 269 -4.27 6.98 7.05
CA LEU A 269 -3.21 6.12 6.54
C LEU A 269 -2.15 6.92 5.78
N VAL A 270 -0.90 6.45 5.81
CA VAL A 270 0.17 6.99 4.97
C VAL A 270 0.81 5.91 4.13
N THR A 271 1.18 4.77 4.73
CA THR A 271 1.89 3.71 4.01
C THR A 271 1.72 2.36 4.71
N ALA A 272 1.95 1.30 3.96
CA ALA A 272 2.10 -0.06 4.47
C ALA A 272 3.21 -0.80 3.73
N PHE A 273 4.05 -1.56 4.43
CA PHE A 273 5.08 -2.41 3.81
C PHE A 273 5.62 -3.47 4.79
N PRO A 274 6.08 -4.62 4.29
CA PRO A 274 6.63 -5.66 5.15
C PRO A 274 7.97 -5.24 5.76
N VAL A 275 8.23 -5.68 7.00
CA VAL A 275 9.47 -5.42 7.73
C VAL A 275 10.00 -6.68 8.41
N GLU A 276 11.31 -6.70 8.66
CA GLU A 276 11.99 -7.76 9.41
C GLU A 276 11.79 -7.61 10.92
N GLN A 277 11.94 -8.71 11.66
CA GLN A 277 11.82 -8.71 13.12
C GLN A 277 12.78 -7.73 13.79
N THR A 278 14.02 -7.66 13.30
CA THR A 278 15.03 -6.74 13.86
C THR A 278 14.62 -5.27 13.74
N PHE A 279 13.78 -4.92 12.75
CA PHE A 279 13.22 -3.59 12.62
C PHE A 279 12.19 -3.34 13.71
N VAL A 280 11.28 -4.29 13.93
CA VAL A 280 10.24 -4.23 14.97
C VAL A 280 10.89 -4.08 16.34
N ASP A 281 11.85 -4.96 16.67
CA ASP A 281 12.55 -4.97 17.97
C ASP A 281 13.20 -3.62 18.26
N ARG A 282 13.89 -3.03 17.28
CA ARG A 282 14.50 -1.69 17.43
C ARG A 282 13.46 -0.59 17.59
N ALA A 283 12.32 -0.69 16.92
CA ALA A 283 11.27 0.32 16.99
C ALA A 283 10.57 0.34 18.36
N VAL A 284 10.41 -0.82 18.99
CA VAL A 284 9.71 -0.98 20.28
C VAL A 284 10.64 -1.16 21.48
N ASP A 285 11.96 -1.05 21.29
CA ASP A 285 12.95 -1.12 22.38
C ASP A 285 12.61 -0.11 23.49
N GLY A 286 12.49 -0.60 24.73
CA GLY A 286 12.18 0.19 25.91
C GLY A 286 13.11 1.40 26.12
N LYS A 287 14.37 1.32 25.68
CA LYS A 287 15.32 2.44 25.71
C LYS A 287 14.90 3.61 24.82
N GLY A 288 14.09 3.36 23.79
CA GLY A 288 13.52 4.36 22.89
C GLY A 288 12.17 4.94 23.35
N LEU A 289 11.53 4.34 24.36
CA LEU A 289 10.20 4.73 24.85
C LEU A 289 10.26 5.80 25.97
N GLY A 290 9.11 6.32 26.37
CA GLY A 290 8.96 7.30 27.45
C GLY A 290 8.79 8.73 26.96
N SER A 291 8.86 9.68 27.90
CA SER A 291 8.77 11.12 27.63
C SER A 291 10.10 11.68 27.11
N ASN A 292 10.07 12.95 26.68
CA ASN A 292 11.24 13.70 26.23
C ASN A 292 11.96 13.10 25.02
N ARG A 293 11.20 12.49 24.10
CA ARG A 293 11.73 11.92 22.85
C ARG A 293 11.61 12.91 21.70
N VAL A 294 12.64 13.00 20.86
CA VAL A 294 12.53 13.72 19.60
C VAL A 294 11.61 12.94 18.68
N ILE A 295 10.54 13.59 18.23
CA ILE A 295 9.55 13.01 17.33
C ILE A 295 9.68 13.68 15.97
N VAL A 296 9.73 12.87 14.91
CA VAL A 296 9.78 13.30 13.51
C VAL A 296 8.85 12.41 12.71
N THR A 297 8.32 12.93 11.60
CA THR A 297 7.61 12.09 10.64
C THR A 297 8.56 11.08 10.00
N ARG A 298 8.00 9.94 9.58
CA ARG A 298 8.73 8.84 8.96
C ARG A 298 8.01 8.38 7.71
N TYR A 299 8.70 7.57 6.91
CA TYR A 299 8.13 6.85 5.76
C TYR A 299 7.43 7.78 4.76
N ASN A 300 8.06 8.93 4.52
CA ASN A 300 7.55 9.99 3.64
C ASN A 300 6.27 10.67 4.13
N ALA A 301 5.79 10.44 5.35
CA ALA A 301 4.62 11.15 5.85
C ALA A 301 4.82 12.67 5.91
N PHE A 302 3.79 13.42 5.50
CA PHE A 302 3.74 14.87 5.66
C PHE A 302 2.69 15.26 6.70
N VAL A 303 3.09 16.10 7.65
CA VAL A 303 2.24 16.72 8.67
C VAL A 303 2.65 18.18 8.79
N ASN A 304 1.72 19.09 8.52
CA ASN A 304 1.97 20.52 8.60
C ASN A 304 2.39 20.95 10.03
N GLY A 305 3.45 21.75 10.13
CA GLY A 305 4.04 22.21 11.40
C GLY A 305 4.97 21.20 12.10
N LEU A 306 4.96 19.93 11.67
CA LEU A 306 5.84 18.88 12.20
C LEU A 306 6.94 18.50 11.20
N THR A 307 6.56 18.24 9.96
CA THR A 307 7.49 17.77 8.93
C THR A 307 8.40 18.91 8.47
N ASN A 308 9.69 18.62 8.30
CA ASN A 308 10.74 19.62 8.02
C ASN A 308 10.87 20.73 9.08
N SER A 309 10.37 20.51 10.30
CA SER A 309 10.56 21.47 11.39
C SER A 309 12.05 21.62 11.70
N MET A 310 12.52 22.87 11.70
CA MET A 310 13.89 23.22 12.10
C MET A 310 14.11 23.04 13.61
N LYS A 311 13.02 22.97 14.40
CA LYS A 311 13.06 22.80 15.85
C LYS A 311 13.00 21.31 16.17
N LYS A 312 13.79 20.88 17.17
CA LYS A 312 13.61 19.55 17.76
C LYS A 312 12.28 19.53 18.50
N LEU A 313 11.32 18.78 17.97
CA LEU A 313 10.01 18.63 18.57
C LEU A 313 10.03 17.44 19.53
N ILE A 314 9.65 17.72 20.77
CA ILE A 314 9.76 16.77 21.88
C ILE A 314 8.37 16.25 22.23
N GLY A 315 8.27 14.94 22.41
CA GLY A 315 7.02 14.25 22.70
C GLY A 315 7.22 13.01 23.55
N THR A 316 6.20 12.16 23.54
CA THR A 316 6.17 10.88 24.27
C THR A 316 6.04 9.74 23.28
N ARG A 317 6.82 8.66 23.49
CA ARG A 317 6.73 7.43 22.72
C ARG A 317 6.27 6.28 23.60
N LYS A 318 5.26 5.54 23.17
CA LYS A 318 4.69 4.37 23.88
C LYS A 318 4.52 3.21 22.92
N ALA A 319 4.75 2.00 23.39
CA ALA A 319 4.46 0.78 22.63
C ALA A 319 3.60 -0.17 23.46
N TRP A 320 2.62 -0.81 22.85
CA TRP A 320 1.78 -1.82 23.49
C TRP A 320 1.20 -2.80 22.48
N MET A 321 0.87 -3.99 22.96
CA MET A 321 0.10 -4.97 22.18
C MET A 321 -1.36 -4.54 22.17
N ARG A 322 -1.96 -4.50 20.98
CA ARG A 322 -3.38 -4.20 20.81
C ARG A 322 -4.22 -5.42 21.15
N THR A 323 -5.30 -5.20 21.88
CA THR A 323 -6.27 -6.24 22.30
C THR A 323 -7.61 -6.11 21.58
N ASP A 324 -7.79 -5.03 20.82
CA ASP A 324 -8.98 -4.74 20.04
C ASP A 324 -8.91 -5.44 18.67
N HIS A 325 -9.26 -6.73 18.67
CA HIS A 325 -9.40 -7.54 17.44
C HIS A 325 -10.79 -7.46 16.80
N ARG A 326 -11.64 -6.50 17.20
CA ARG A 326 -13.05 -6.43 16.80
C ARG A 326 -13.34 -5.19 15.97
#